data_AF-G4TJQ2-F1
#
_entry.id   AF-G4TJQ2-F1
#
_cell.length_a   1.000
_cell.length_b   1.000
_cell.length_c   1.000
_cell.angle_alpha   90.00
_cell.angle_beta   90.00
_cell.angle_gamma   90.00
#
_symmetry.space_group_name_H-M   'P 1'
#
loop_
_entity.id
_entity.type
_entity.pdbx_description
1 polymer ?
#
loop_
_entity_poly.entity_id
_entity_poly.type
_entity_poly.pdbx_seq_one_letter_code
_entity_poly.pdbx_strand_id
1 'polypeptide(L)'
;MASNTTFASFQEAGFGSFVYLCRNTGSYPFCNLFWRQLSKANFTLPVVTRAPVGILPRCGIPLAGNGRFGNVADIIFCAISFIFIVYLSQRCLGNAPSITGRIEIRAMFVLYAVLMLLQTVTAGSIFEQGSLPLLILTCLHAGAVAAFFWCLLANAFVATQYVEDGTPSSLIPFYGFAGIFFATTAYISADTAFSYTNLFKSTPPRDLRNIALFILLVIWPAVSVLLYAGIMSYIVVNILGEKRPLMYYLGALVVFIGAQLAYLFLGTAICQGTNRFIDSAFIATLLETTAMGLLFIGWRTITESKWEDQVFFLQENGGVTLPDPVTAPVGINVDCGIPKAGDGRLGNIANMVVCGVSIIITAILILQVSRRRAAVGRVELRSLLSAYLLTLALQIVTNGSVLQQGSTPLVVLTAIHAALVAALFWFLLFNGIVATQVVEDGTMASLIPFFGLGFLIFVGTLYISLDTGFSFTSAFQSDPPSDLKNIALFVLTSVWPGATIIFYYILMAYVITVVLREKKPLGKSNSPRYLTIAIVIMAASQVIYMLANSPLCKVSNQKVDGSFIATLLETVAVVFLVVTWSSVTEESWGDESYY
;
A
#
# COMPACT_ATOMS: atom_id res chain seq x y z
N MET A 1 26.92 36.44 30.52
CA MET A 1 27.19 36.23 29.09
C MET A 1 27.26 34.72 28.84
N ALA A 2 26.22 34.12 28.26
CA ALA A 2 26.27 32.70 27.88
C ALA A 2 27.26 32.52 26.72
N SER A 3 28.12 31.51 26.79
CA SER A 3 29.09 31.21 25.74
C SER A 3 28.38 30.94 24.40
N ASN A 4 28.87 31.53 23.32
CA ASN A 4 28.36 31.44 21.94
C ASN A 4 28.49 30.03 21.30
N THR A 5 28.51 28.96 22.08
CA THR A 5 28.94 27.62 21.63
C THR A 5 27.91 26.51 21.83
N THR A 6 26.80 26.76 22.53
CA THR A 6 25.76 25.75 22.80
C THR A 6 24.43 26.16 22.18
N PHE A 7 23.76 25.21 21.50
CA PHE A 7 22.38 25.39 21.03
C PHE A 7 21.41 25.49 22.21
N ALA A 8 20.38 26.32 22.07
CA ALA A 8 19.29 26.37 23.02
C ALA A 8 18.61 25.00 23.17
N SER A 9 18.19 24.67 24.38
CA SER A 9 17.29 23.53 24.61
C SER A 9 15.94 23.78 23.91
N PHE A 10 15.17 22.72 23.62
CA PHE A 10 13.87 22.85 22.97
C PHE A 10 12.94 23.83 23.72
N GLN A 11 13.03 23.86 25.04
CA GLN A 11 12.23 24.71 25.92
C GLN A 11 12.68 26.19 25.90
N GLU A 12 13.95 26.45 25.57
CA GLU A 12 14.51 27.80 25.42
C GLU A 12 14.31 28.38 24.00
N ALA A 13 14.30 27.54 22.97
CA ALA A 13 14.25 27.99 21.58
C ALA A 13 12.85 28.45 21.11
N GLY A 14 11.79 27.95 21.76
CA GLY A 14 10.40 28.37 21.52
C GLY A 14 9.81 27.99 20.16
N PHE A 15 8.57 28.43 19.91
CA PHE A 15 7.86 28.17 18.65
C PHE A 15 8.59 28.81 17.45
N GLY A 16 8.70 28.04 16.37
CA GLY A 16 9.41 28.43 15.15
C GLY A 16 10.91 28.12 15.15
N SER A 17 11.42 27.38 16.15
CA SER A 17 12.81 26.92 16.17
C SER A 17 13.02 25.66 15.34
N PHE A 18 14.08 25.66 14.53
CA PHE A 18 14.53 24.51 13.76
C PHE A 18 15.61 23.68 14.47
N VAL A 19 15.98 23.99 15.73
CA VAL A 19 17.07 23.30 16.45
C VAL A 19 16.83 21.79 16.54
N TYR A 20 15.61 21.37 16.88
CA TYR A 20 15.28 19.94 16.94
C TYR A 20 15.39 19.29 15.56
N LEU A 21 14.73 19.87 14.55
CA LEU A 21 14.71 19.36 13.19
C LEU A 21 16.13 19.22 12.63
N CYS A 22 16.98 20.24 12.80
CA CYS A 22 18.34 20.24 12.28
C CYS A 22 19.31 19.30 12.98
N ARG A 23 18.99 18.86 14.20
CA ARG A 23 19.87 17.98 14.98
C ARG A 23 19.42 16.53 14.99
N ASN A 24 18.13 16.29 14.81
CA ASN A 24 17.50 14.99 15.02
C ASN A 24 16.91 14.35 13.75
N THR A 25 16.61 15.14 12.71
CA THR A 25 16.08 14.66 11.43
C THR A 25 17.23 14.32 10.48
N GLY A 26 17.14 13.17 9.79
CA GLY A 26 18.13 12.77 8.78
C GLY A 26 18.06 13.68 7.55
N SER A 27 19.20 14.18 7.07
CA SER A 27 19.32 15.02 5.87
C SER A 27 18.22 16.08 5.69
N TYR A 28 17.86 16.84 6.74
CA TYR A 28 16.83 17.90 6.64
C TYR A 28 17.34 19.13 5.87
N PRO A 29 16.92 19.34 4.61
CA PRO A 29 17.60 20.28 3.69
C PRO A 29 17.42 21.74 4.11
N PHE A 30 16.31 22.07 4.78
CA PHE A 30 16.02 23.47 5.16
C PHE A 30 16.96 24.01 6.23
N CYS A 31 17.73 23.14 6.90
CA CYS A 31 18.81 23.56 7.80
C CYS A 31 19.93 24.31 7.09
N ASN A 32 20.14 24.05 5.79
CA ASN A 32 21.16 24.73 4.99
C ASN A 32 20.97 26.26 5.06
N LEU A 33 19.72 26.72 5.15
CA LEU A 33 19.35 28.15 5.19
C LEU A 33 19.95 28.88 6.40
N PHE A 34 20.29 28.20 7.49
CA PHE A 34 20.82 28.85 8.68
C PHE A 34 22.36 28.79 8.79
N TRP A 35 23.05 28.18 7.82
CA TRP A 35 24.50 27.97 7.89
C TRP A 35 25.30 29.28 7.95
N ARG A 36 25.01 30.23 7.05
CA ARG A 36 25.76 31.49 6.93
C ARG A 36 25.61 32.39 8.14
N GLN A 37 24.43 32.44 8.76
CA GLN A 37 24.23 33.24 9.97
C GLN A 37 25.02 32.70 11.16
N LEU A 38 25.18 31.38 11.29
CA LEU A 38 25.99 30.76 12.34
C LEU A 38 27.49 30.99 12.10
N SER A 39 27.92 30.85 10.84
CA SER A 39 29.30 31.16 10.44
C SER A 39 29.68 32.61 10.75
N LYS A 40 28.80 33.57 10.43
CA LYS A 40 29.00 35.00 10.77
C LYS A 40 28.99 35.28 12.28
N ALA A 41 28.34 34.43 13.07
CA ALA A 41 28.26 34.55 14.53
C ALA A 41 29.42 33.86 15.28
N ASN A 42 30.45 33.40 14.55
CA ASN A 42 31.60 32.65 15.09
C ASN A 42 31.19 31.37 15.84
N PHE A 43 30.14 30.69 15.38
CA PHE A 43 29.74 29.38 15.92
C PHE A 43 30.69 28.28 15.42
N THR A 44 31.03 27.30 16.25
CA THR A 44 31.91 26.19 15.87
C THR A 44 31.18 25.21 14.95
N LEU A 45 31.44 25.26 13.64
CA LEU A 45 30.82 24.40 12.62
C LEU A 45 31.81 23.33 12.11
N PRO A 46 31.33 22.15 11.66
CA PRO A 46 32.18 21.11 11.07
C PRO A 46 32.78 21.56 9.74
N VAL A 47 33.90 20.94 9.34
CA VAL A 47 34.62 21.25 8.09
C VAL A 47 33.67 21.11 6.90
N VAL A 48 33.53 22.19 6.13
CA VAL A 48 32.51 22.37 5.08
C VAL A 48 32.51 21.27 4.02
N THR A 49 33.70 20.75 3.69
CA THR A 49 33.92 19.71 2.66
C THR A 49 33.52 18.30 3.10
N ARG A 50 33.23 18.09 4.39
CA ARG A 50 32.82 16.79 4.96
C ARG A 50 31.54 16.90 5.78
N ALA A 51 30.91 18.06 5.82
CA ALA A 51 29.75 18.30 6.66
C ALA A 51 28.50 17.61 6.07
N PRO A 52 27.80 16.76 6.85
CA PRO A 52 26.51 16.22 6.44
C PRO A 52 25.45 17.32 6.31
N VAL A 53 24.37 17.04 5.60
CA VAL A 53 23.19 17.94 5.56
C VAL A 53 22.60 18.07 6.97
N GLY A 54 22.40 19.31 7.42
CA GLY A 54 21.97 19.64 8.79
C GLY A 54 22.90 20.64 9.47
N ILE A 55 22.60 20.99 10.73
CA ILE A 55 23.46 21.85 11.56
C ILE A 55 23.86 21.05 12.80
N LEU A 56 25.12 20.62 12.82
CA LEU A 56 25.66 19.74 13.87
C LEU A 56 24.70 18.59 14.23
N PRO A 57 24.29 17.79 13.23
CA PRO A 57 23.36 16.69 13.48
C PRO A 57 24.00 15.66 14.40
N ARG A 58 23.19 15.03 15.28
CA ARG A 58 23.67 13.97 16.18
C ARG A 58 24.23 12.78 15.41
N CYS A 59 23.71 12.56 14.21
CA CYS A 59 24.22 11.62 13.23
C CYS A 59 23.87 12.14 11.83
N GLY A 60 24.80 12.08 10.90
CA GLY A 60 24.58 12.48 9.51
C GLY A 60 25.57 11.79 8.58
N ILE A 61 25.20 11.70 7.31
CA ILE A 61 25.99 11.05 6.26
C ILE A 61 26.91 12.11 5.64
N PRO A 62 28.24 12.05 5.86
CA PRO A 62 29.16 13.02 5.29
C PRO A 62 29.35 12.78 3.78
N LEU A 63 29.93 13.77 3.08
CA LEU A 63 30.47 13.53 1.74
C LEU A 63 31.50 12.38 1.78
N ALA A 64 31.36 11.39 0.90
CA ALA A 64 32.33 10.30 0.78
C ALA A 64 33.72 10.83 0.38
N GLY A 65 34.79 10.15 0.81
CA GLY A 65 36.20 10.60 0.77
C GLY A 65 36.80 10.98 -0.59
N ASN A 66 36.05 10.86 -1.69
CA ASN A 66 36.43 11.28 -3.05
C ASN A 66 35.59 12.47 -3.58
N GLY A 67 34.79 13.13 -2.73
CA GLY A 67 34.12 14.40 -3.07
C GLY A 67 32.95 14.30 -4.06
N ARG A 68 32.36 13.11 -4.27
CA ARG A 68 31.33 12.90 -5.30
C ARG A 68 29.89 12.94 -4.77
N PHE A 69 29.50 12.04 -3.86
CA PHE A 69 28.12 11.98 -3.32
C PHE A 69 28.13 11.40 -1.89
N GLY A 70 27.19 11.83 -1.03
CA GLY A 70 27.07 11.36 0.36
C GLY A 70 25.88 10.45 0.59
N ASN A 71 24.65 10.99 0.64
CA ASN A 71 23.44 10.24 0.93
C ASN A 71 22.94 9.47 -0.31
N VAL A 72 23.68 8.43 -0.69
CA VAL A 72 23.44 7.64 -1.91
C VAL A 72 22.05 6.98 -1.89
N ALA A 73 21.58 6.53 -0.72
CA ALA A 73 20.27 5.91 -0.60
C ALA A 73 19.14 6.91 -0.94
N ASP A 74 19.15 8.11 -0.36
CA ASP A 74 18.15 9.13 -0.67
C ASP A 74 18.20 9.55 -2.15
N ILE A 75 19.41 9.69 -2.73
CA ILE A 75 19.58 9.98 -4.16
C ILE A 75 18.92 8.91 -5.05
N ILE A 76 19.17 7.62 -4.76
CA ILE A 76 18.60 6.51 -5.54
C ILE A 76 17.07 6.50 -5.42
N PHE A 77 16.54 6.66 -4.21
CA PHE A 77 15.09 6.65 -4.01
C PHE A 77 14.40 7.88 -4.59
N CYS A 78 15.04 9.06 -4.59
CA CYS A 78 14.54 10.23 -5.31
C CYS A 78 14.50 9.96 -6.83
N ALA A 79 15.50 9.30 -7.40
CA ALA A 79 15.53 8.95 -8.83
C ALA A 79 14.42 7.94 -9.20
N ILE A 80 14.23 6.89 -8.40
CA ILE A 80 13.13 5.92 -8.59
C ILE A 80 11.78 6.63 -8.47
N SER A 81 11.62 7.49 -7.46
CA SER A 81 10.39 8.24 -7.23
C SER A 81 10.10 9.21 -8.36
N PHE A 82 11.12 9.89 -8.89
CA PHE A 82 10.99 10.74 -10.08
C PHE A 82 10.45 9.95 -11.27
N ILE A 83 11.05 8.79 -11.59
CA ILE A 83 10.60 7.94 -12.72
C ILE A 83 9.16 7.48 -12.50
N PHE A 84 8.83 7.03 -11.30
CA PHE A 84 7.48 6.57 -10.95
C PHE A 84 6.45 7.69 -11.08
N ILE A 85 6.75 8.88 -10.59
CA ILE A 85 5.82 10.02 -10.62
C ILE A 85 5.68 10.59 -12.04
N VAL A 86 6.74 10.60 -12.84
CA VAL A 86 6.66 10.92 -14.27
C VAL A 86 5.75 9.91 -14.98
N TYR A 87 5.89 8.62 -14.67
CA TYR A 87 4.99 7.59 -15.19
C TYR A 87 3.52 7.84 -14.79
N LEU A 88 3.24 8.16 -13.51
CA LEU A 88 1.88 8.49 -13.07
C LEU A 88 1.34 9.75 -13.75
N SER A 89 2.16 10.78 -13.89
CA SER A 89 1.83 12.03 -14.60
C SER A 89 1.47 11.77 -16.07
N GLN A 90 2.20 10.86 -16.73
CA GLN A 90 1.90 10.43 -18.10
C GLN A 90 0.59 9.64 -18.18
N ARG A 91 0.27 8.81 -17.18
CA ARG A 91 -1.01 8.09 -17.12
C ARG A 91 -2.22 9.02 -16.97
N CYS A 92 -2.02 10.24 -16.49
CA CYS A 92 -3.07 11.27 -16.48
C CYS A 92 -3.44 11.75 -17.90
N LEU A 93 -2.63 11.51 -18.94
CA LEU A 93 -2.87 11.96 -20.33
C LEU A 93 -3.72 10.99 -21.19
N GLY A 94 -4.27 9.90 -20.63
CA GLY A 94 -5.04 8.90 -21.39
C GLY A 94 -6.30 9.44 -22.10
N ASN A 95 -6.75 8.72 -23.14
CA ASN A 95 -7.77 9.15 -24.12
C ASN A 95 -9.23 9.23 -23.61
N ALA A 96 -9.52 9.05 -22.31
CA ALA A 96 -10.89 9.11 -21.81
C ALA A 96 -11.34 10.58 -21.69
N PRO A 97 -12.46 11.01 -22.27
CA PRO A 97 -12.88 12.42 -22.30
C PRO A 97 -13.56 12.96 -21.02
N SER A 98 -13.93 12.11 -20.04
CA SER A 98 -14.76 12.50 -18.86
C SER A 98 -14.05 12.56 -17.49
N ILE A 99 -12.71 12.55 -17.44
CA ILE A 99 -11.95 12.55 -16.17
C ILE A 99 -11.87 13.96 -15.56
N THR A 100 -12.54 14.17 -14.42
CA THR A 100 -12.51 15.44 -13.64
C THR A 100 -11.13 15.75 -13.04
N GLY A 101 -10.67 17.00 -13.16
CA GLY A 101 -9.49 17.55 -12.46
C GLY A 101 -8.15 17.08 -13.00
N ARG A 102 -8.11 16.62 -14.26
CA ARG A 102 -6.95 15.98 -14.88
C ARG A 102 -5.72 16.89 -14.99
N ILE A 103 -5.93 18.15 -15.37
CA ILE A 103 -4.83 19.09 -15.63
C ILE A 103 -4.17 19.44 -14.29
N GLU A 104 -4.97 19.66 -13.26
CA GLU A 104 -4.60 20.05 -11.91
C GLU A 104 -3.85 18.92 -11.19
N ILE A 105 -4.34 17.68 -11.27
CA ILE A 105 -3.63 16.53 -10.69
C ILE A 105 -2.33 16.25 -11.42
N ARG A 106 -2.30 16.35 -12.75
CA ARG A 106 -1.07 16.21 -13.53
C ARG A 106 -0.06 17.28 -13.13
N ALA A 107 -0.49 18.53 -12.97
CA ALA A 107 0.37 19.63 -12.55
C ALA A 107 0.97 19.38 -11.16
N MET A 108 0.18 18.85 -10.22
CA MET A 108 0.68 18.44 -8.90
C MET A 108 1.75 17.34 -8.99
N PHE A 109 1.53 16.30 -9.80
CA PHE A 109 2.55 15.25 -10.00
C PHE A 109 3.82 15.78 -10.67
N VAL A 110 3.70 16.68 -11.65
CA VAL A 110 4.87 17.34 -12.27
C VAL A 110 5.65 18.14 -11.22
N LEU A 111 4.97 18.89 -10.35
CA LEU A 111 5.62 19.63 -9.27
C LEU A 111 6.32 18.69 -8.27
N TYR A 112 5.71 17.55 -7.93
CA TYR A 112 6.35 16.52 -7.09
C TYR A 112 7.59 15.91 -7.77
N ALA A 113 7.56 15.68 -9.08
CA ALA A 113 8.74 15.24 -9.82
C ALA A 113 9.88 16.28 -9.73
N VAL A 114 9.56 17.58 -9.83
CA VAL A 114 10.53 18.66 -9.61
C VAL A 114 11.07 18.64 -8.17
N LEU A 115 10.21 18.37 -7.18
CA LEU A 115 10.64 18.22 -5.78
C LEU A 115 11.67 17.09 -5.62
N MET A 116 11.49 15.94 -6.27
CA MET A 116 12.47 14.85 -6.22
C MET A 116 13.86 15.25 -6.76
N LEU A 117 13.89 16.07 -7.83
CA LEU A 117 15.15 16.62 -8.35
C LEU A 117 15.80 17.59 -7.34
N LEU A 118 15.01 18.48 -6.75
CA LEU A 118 15.51 19.43 -5.75
C LEU A 118 15.96 18.73 -4.45
N GLN A 119 15.25 17.70 -4.01
CA GLN A 119 15.60 16.90 -2.85
C GLN A 119 16.90 16.14 -3.06
N THR A 120 17.07 15.50 -4.22
CA THR A 120 18.32 14.83 -4.61
C THR A 120 19.53 15.73 -4.37
N VAL A 121 19.41 17.02 -4.72
CA VAL A 121 20.50 17.97 -4.62
C VAL A 121 20.67 18.56 -3.22
N THR A 122 19.57 18.88 -2.54
CA THR A 122 19.59 19.61 -1.26
C THR A 122 19.74 18.70 -0.04
N ALA A 123 19.31 17.44 -0.14
CA ALA A 123 19.40 16.42 0.92
C ALA A 123 20.47 15.33 0.62
N GLY A 124 20.84 15.14 -0.65
CA GLY A 124 21.79 14.11 -1.11
C GLY A 124 23.25 14.33 -0.73
N SER A 125 23.60 15.45 -0.09
CA SER A 125 24.99 15.79 0.29
C SER A 125 25.94 15.80 -0.94
N ILE A 126 25.54 16.56 -1.97
CA ILE A 126 26.29 16.73 -3.24
C ILE A 126 27.19 17.97 -3.19
N PHE A 127 26.71 19.05 -2.58
CA PHE A 127 27.40 20.33 -2.49
C PHE A 127 28.02 20.57 -1.12
N GLU A 128 29.06 21.42 -1.09
CA GLU A 128 29.65 21.96 0.13
C GLU A 128 28.63 22.79 0.92
N GLN A 129 28.62 22.62 2.25
CA GLN A 129 27.66 23.30 3.13
C GLN A 129 27.83 24.83 3.11
N GLY A 130 26.73 25.57 2.95
CA GLY A 130 26.76 27.04 2.86
C GLY A 130 27.26 27.61 1.52
N SER A 131 27.59 26.77 0.54
CA SER A 131 27.89 27.19 -0.82
C SER A 131 26.70 27.92 -1.46
N LEU A 132 26.99 28.86 -2.38
CA LEU A 132 25.94 29.64 -3.04
C LEU A 132 24.93 28.76 -3.82
N PRO A 133 25.34 27.75 -4.61
CA PRO A 133 24.40 26.90 -5.34
C PRO A 133 23.46 26.12 -4.42
N LEU A 134 23.98 25.55 -3.33
CA LEU A 134 23.17 24.79 -2.37
C LEU A 134 22.08 25.65 -1.72
N LEU A 135 22.42 26.87 -1.32
CA LEU A 135 21.48 27.79 -0.68
C LEU A 135 20.36 28.21 -1.65
N ILE A 136 20.71 28.58 -2.89
CA ILE A 136 19.72 28.94 -3.92
C ILE A 136 18.76 27.77 -4.16
N LEU A 137 19.30 26.56 -4.37
CA LEU A 137 18.47 25.37 -4.60
C LEU A 137 17.63 25.00 -3.37
N THR A 138 18.14 25.21 -2.15
CA THR A 138 17.36 25.01 -0.92
C THR A 138 16.19 26.00 -0.83
N CYS A 139 16.38 27.25 -1.26
CA CYS A 139 15.30 28.24 -1.30
C CYS A 139 14.22 27.86 -2.31
N LEU A 140 14.61 27.42 -3.51
CA LEU A 140 13.69 26.92 -4.54
C LEU A 140 12.97 25.66 -4.06
N HIS A 141 13.66 24.75 -3.36
CA HIS A 141 13.08 23.55 -2.77
C HIS A 141 12.01 23.92 -1.73
N ALA A 142 12.30 24.83 -0.80
CA ALA A 142 11.33 25.30 0.18
C ALA A 142 10.07 25.93 -0.48
N GLY A 143 10.29 26.75 -1.52
CA GLY A 143 9.21 27.29 -2.37
C GLY A 143 8.33 26.20 -2.97
N ALA A 144 8.96 25.21 -3.61
CA ALA A 144 8.24 24.11 -4.28
C ALA A 144 7.46 23.25 -3.29
N VAL A 145 7.96 23.03 -2.06
CA VAL A 145 7.25 22.27 -1.03
C VAL A 145 5.96 22.99 -0.61
N ALA A 146 6.03 24.28 -0.30
CA ALA A 146 4.85 25.05 0.09
C ALA A 146 3.80 25.09 -1.05
N ALA A 147 4.26 25.27 -2.29
CA ALA A 147 3.40 25.25 -3.47
C ALA A 147 2.76 23.88 -3.71
N PHE A 148 3.49 22.78 -3.47
CA PHE A 148 2.96 21.43 -3.62
C PHE A 148 1.77 21.16 -2.69
N PHE A 149 1.86 21.56 -1.43
CA PHE A 149 0.75 21.38 -0.48
C PHE A 149 -0.45 22.29 -0.79
N TRP A 150 -0.23 23.43 -1.45
CA TRP A 150 -1.34 24.17 -2.08
C TRP A 150 -1.96 23.38 -3.23
N CYS A 151 -1.17 22.87 -4.17
CA CYS A 151 -1.66 22.08 -5.30
C CYS A 151 -2.45 20.85 -4.82
N LEU A 152 -2.01 20.19 -3.75
CA LEU A 152 -2.75 19.11 -3.11
C LEU A 152 -4.14 19.56 -2.66
N LEU A 153 -4.22 20.62 -1.87
CA LEU A 153 -5.49 21.15 -1.37
C LEU A 153 -6.39 21.65 -2.52
N ALA A 154 -5.83 22.32 -3.51
CA ALA A 154 -6.55 22.81 -4.68
C ALA A 154 -7.19 21.66 -5.47
N ASN A 155 -6.53 20.51 -5.57
CA ASN A 155 -7.13 19.31 -6.18
C ASN A 155 -8.36 18.80 -5.41
N ALA A 156 -8.40 18.91 -4.08
CA ALA A 156 -9.61 18.59 -3.32
C ALA A 156 -10.75 19.59 -3.59
N PHE A 157 -10.45 20.88 -3.78
CA PHE A 157 -11.47 21.86 -4.16
C PHE A 157 -12.01 21.59 -5.57
N VAL A 158 -11.14 21.30 -6.54
CA VAL A 158 -11.59 20.93 -7.90
C VAL A 158 -12.46 19.66 -7.86
N ALA A 159 -12.12 18.70 -7.00
CA ALA A 159 -12.93 17.49 -6.82
C ALA A 159 -14.34 17.74 -6.25
N THR A 160 -14.62 18.90 -5.65
CA THR A 160 -15.99 19.26 -5.22
C THR A 160 -16.93 19.60 -6.38
N GLN A 161 -16.40 19.79 -7.59
CA GLN A 161 -17.13 20.22 -8.80
C GLN A 161 -17.85 21.56 -8.66
N TYR A 162 -17.60 22.33 -7.61
CA TYR A 162 -18.13 23.70 -7.48
C TYR A 162 -17.48 24.68 -8.47
N VAL A 163 -16.27 24.35 -8.94
CA VAL A 163 -15.52 25.05 -9.97
C VAL A 163 -15.29 24.07 -11.12
N GLU A 164 -15.64 24.47 -12.34
CA GLU A 164 -15.45 23.64 -13.53
C GLU A 164 -13.96 23.36 -13.76
N ASP A 165 -13.59 22.09 -13.79
CA ASP A 165 -12.22 21.63 -13.95
C ASP A 165 -11.68 21.92 -15.36
N GLY A 166 -10.37 22.18 -15.47
CA GLY A 166 -9.73 22.49 -16.75
C GLY A 166 -10.13 23.82 -17.41
N THR A 167 -11.04 24.59 -16.80
CA THR A 167 -11.40 25.94 -17.24
C THR A 167 -10.45 26.99 -16.65
N PRO A 168 -10.37 28.21 -17.20
CA PRO A 168 -9.61 29.29 -16.58
C PRO A 168 -10.02 29.57 -15.13
N SER A 169 -11.28 29.27 -14.76
CA SER A 169 -11.79 29.50 -13.41
C SER A 169 -11.16 28.58 -12.36
N SER A 170 -10.77 27.35 -12.71
CA SER A 170 -10.02 26.44 -11.85
C SER A 170 -8.52 26.63 -11.99
N LEU A 171 -8.02 26.81 -13.21
CA LEU A 171 -6.58 26.90 -13.48
C LEU A 171 -5.93 28.18 -12.95
N ILE A 172 -6.61 29.34 -13.01
CA ILE A 172 -6.04 30.61 -12.52
C ILE A 172 -5.80 30.58 -11.01
N PRO A 173 -6.77 30.19 -10.15
CA PRO A 173 -6.51 30.01 -8.73
C PRO A 173 -5.47 28.92 -8.46
N PHE A 174 -5.55 27.79 -9.18
CA PHE A 174 -4.63 26.67 -8.99
C PHE A 174 -3.17 27.13 -9.16
N TYR A 175 -2.82 27.69 -10.32
CA TYR A 175 -1.44 28.12 -10.61
C TYR A 175 -1.07 29.45 -9.93
N GLY A 176 -2.03 30.37 -9.79
CA GLY A 176 -1.80 31.68 -9.17
C GLY A 176 -1.37 31.54 -7.71
N PHE A 177 -2.13 30.79 -6.91
CA PHE A 177 -1.76 30.55 -5.53
C PHE A 177 -0.53 29.64 -5.40
N ALA A 178 -0.34 28.65 -6.28
CA ALA A 178 0.90 27.86 -6.30
C ALA A 178 2.13 28.77 -6.50
N GLY A 179 2.04 29.73 -7.43
CA GLY A 179 3.07 30.74 -7.67
C GLY A 179 3.32 31.65 -6.48
N ILE A 180 2.26 32.08 -5.78
CA ILE A 180 2.38 32.88 -4.55
C ILE A 180 3.08 32.08 -3.44
N PHE A 181 2.61 30.87 -3.14
CA PHE A 181 3.24 30.02 -2.12
C PHE A 181 4.72 29.74 -2.46
N PHE A 182 5.02 29.49 -3.73
CA PHE A 182 6.39 29.31 -4.21
C PHE A 182 7.24 30.57 -3.98
N ALA A 183 6.80 31.71 -4.52
CA ALA A 183 7.56 32.96 -4.49
C ALA A 183 7.75 33.48 -3.06
N THR A 184 6.69 33.48 -2.25
CA THR A 184 6.74 33.93 -0.86
C THR A 184 7.67 33.05 -0.02
N THR A 185 7.54 31.73 -0.12
CA THR A 185 8.38 30.82 0.69
C THR A 185 9.83 30.82 0.22
N ALA A 186 10.08 30.89 -1.10
CA ALA A 186 11.43 31.02 -1.64
C ALA A 186 12.08 32.34 -1.22
N TYR A 187 11.34 33.45 -1.22
CA TYR A 187 11.82 34.75 -0.74
C TYR A 187 12.18 34.72 0.75
N ILE A 188 11.28 34.20 1.61
CA ILE A 188 11.53 34.09 3.06
C ILE A 188 12.76 33.20 3.31
N SER A 189 12.89 32.10 2.58
CA SER A 189 14.04 31.20 2.65
C SER A 189 15.33 31.90 2.23
N ALA A 190 15.30 32.70 1.16
CA ALA A 190 16.44 33.45 0.68
C ALA A 190 16.86 34.55 1.66
N ASP A 191 15.91 35.29 2.24
CA ASP A 191 16.22 36.29 3.26
C ASP A 191 16.81 35.64 4.53
N THR A 192 16.33 34.44 4.89
CA THR A 192 16.91 33.65 5.99
C THR A 192 18.37 33.27 5.69
N ALA A 193 18.65 32.81 4.46
CA ALA A 193 19.97 32.35 4.04
C ALA A 193 21.00 33.46 3.84
N PHE A 194 20.57 34.59 3.25
CA PHE A 194 21.47 35.66 2.83
C PHE A 194 21.40 36.89 3.73
N SER A 195 20.34 37.04 4.53
CA SER A 195 20.07 38.19 5.39
C SER A 195 20.03 39.52 4.59
N TYR A 196 19.28 39.55 3.48
CA TYR A 196 19.18 40.73 2.63
C TYR A 196 18.52 41.91 3.36
N THR A 197 17.39 41.64 4.02
CA THR A 197 16.61 42.63 4.77
C THR A 197 16.83 42.51 6.29
N ASN A 198 17.41 41.40 6.74
CA ASN A 198 17.54 40.99 8.15
C ASN A 198 16.21 40.74 8.87
N LEU A 199 15.08 40.73 8.16
CA LEU A 199 13.75 40.55 8.75
C LEU A 199 13.54 39.13 9.30
N PHE A 200 14.02 38.12 8.56
CA PHE A 200 13.80 36.71 8.88
C PHE A 200 15.03 36.02 9.52
N LYS A 201 15.99 36.81 10.01
CA LYS A 201 17.19 36.32 10.67
C LYS A 201 16.90 35.88 12.11
N SER A 202 17.48 34.75 12.54
CA SER A 202 17.38 34.31 13.94
C SER A 202 18.18 35.23 14.87
N THR A 203 17.54 35.73 15.92
CA THR A 203 18.16 36.56 16.96
C THR A 203 17.80 36.02 18.35
N PRO A 204 18.75 35.38 19.08
CA PRO A 204 20.13 35.05 18.69
C PRO A 204 20.22 33.98 17.57
N PRO A 205 21.34 33.91 16.80
CA PRO A 205 21.50 32.95 15.70
C PRO A 205 21.44 31.46 16.12
N ARG A 206 21.83 31.16 17.36
CA ARG A 206 21.85 29.79 17.92
C ARG A 206 20.46 29.17 18.09
N ASP A 207 19.39 29.96 18.04
CA ASP A 207 18.02 29.47 18.26
C ASP A 207 17.39 28.93 16.97
N LEU A 208 18.03 29.18 15.81
CA LEU A 208 17.57 28.76 14.48
C LEU A 208 16.08 29.07 14.27
N ARG A 209 15.64 30.25 14.75
CA ARG A 209 14.23 30.61 14.82
C ARG A 209 13.81 31.39 13.58
N ASN A 210 12.82 30.86 12.88
CA ASN A 210 12.08 31.57 11.85
C ASN A 210 10.63 31.06 11.84
N ILE A 211 9.72 31.89 12.38
CA ILE A 211 8.32 31.52 12.54
C ILE A 211 7.62 31.37 11.18
N ALA A 212 7.86 32.28 10.24
CA ALA A 212 7.20 32.26 8.94
C ALA A 212 7.59 31.01 8.15
N LEU A 213 8.89 30.68 8.13
CA LEU A 213 9.39 29.47 7.48
C LEU A 213 8.86 28.20 8.17
N PHE A 214 8.77 28.19 9.50
CA PHE A 214 8.21 27.06 10.24
C PHE A 214 6.73 26.84 9.93
N ILE A 215 5.95 27.92 9.83
CA ILE A 215 4.54 27.85 9.41
C ILE A 215 4.45 27.26 7.99
N LEU A 216 5.23 27.77 7.05
CA LEU A 216 5.14 27.38 5.64
C LEU A 216 5.66 25.97 5.34
N LEU A 217 6.64 25.46 6.10
CA LEU A 217 7.28 24.16 5.85
C LEU A 217 6.85 23.05 6.81
N VAL A 218 6.16 23.36 7.90
CA VAL A 218 5.72 22.36 8.89
C VAL A 218 4.21 22.43 9.10
N ILE A 219 3.67 23.60 9.48
CA ILE A 219 2.25 23.73 9.84
C ILE A 219 1.36 23.68 8.60
N TRP A 220 1.71 24.43 7.55
CA TRP A 220 0.95 24.49 6.30
C TRP A 220 0.82 23.11 5.64
N PRO A 221 1.89 22.32 5.44
CA PRO A 221 1.78 20.94 4.98
C PRO A 221 0.81 20.08 5.78
N ALA A 222 0.90 20.13 7.12
CA ALA A 222 0.02 19.35 8.00
C ALA A 222 -1.45 19.78 7.87
N VAL A 223 -1.71 21.09 7.85
CA VAL A 223 -3.07 21.64 7.68
C VAL A 223 -3.63 21.26 6.31
N SER A 224 -2.87 21.42 5.23
CA SER A 224 -3.30 21.09 3.87
C SER A 224 -3.66 19.62 3.73
N VAL A 225 -2.87 18.71 4.31
CA VAL A 225 -3.15 17.27 4.28
C VAL A 225 -4.43 16.93 5.04
N LEU A 226 -4.64 17.52 6.22
CA LEU A 226 -5.85 17.28 7.02
C LEU A 226 -7.10 17.83 6.33
N LEU A 227 -7.02 19.03 5.75
CA LEU A 227 -8.11 19.61 4.97
C LEU A 227 -8.41 18.78 3.73
N TYR A 228 -7.38 18.37 2.97
CA TYR A 228 -7.51 17.49 1.82
C TYR A 228 -8.22 16.18 2.21
N ALA A 229 -7.75 15.51 3.26
CA ALA A 229 -8.33 14.26 3.73
C ALA A 229 -9.79 14.44 4.19
N GLY A 230 -10.10 15.54 4.88
CA GLY A 230 -11.46 15.88 5.32
C GLY A 230 -12.41 16.13 4.14
N ILE A 231 -12.00 16.96 3.17
CA ILE A 231 -12.79 17.27 1.97
C ILE A 231 -12.99 16.01 1.12
N MET A 232 -11.93 15.25 0.83
CA MET A 232 -12.05 14.03 0.03
C MET A 232 -12.89 12.96 0.74
N SER A 233 -12.77 12.80 2.06
CA SER A 233 -13.63 11.89 2.82
C SER A 233 -15.09 12.31 2.76
N TYR A 234 -15.36 13.61 2.87
CA TYR A 234 -16.71 14.16 2.73
C TYR A 234 -17.29 13.88 1.33
N ILE A 235 -16.55 14.19 0.27
CA ILE A 235 -16.97 13.93 -1.12
C ILE A 235 -17.25 12.44 -1.32
N VAL A 236 -16.32 11.58 -0.94
CA VAL A 236 -16.42 10.14 -1.20
C VAL A 236 -17.58 9.49 -0.43
N VAL A 237 -17.78 9.87 0.83
CA VAL A 237 -18.83 9.26 1.67
C VAL A 237 -20.21 9.88 1.43
N ASN A 238 -20.30 11.21 1.38
CA ASN A 238 -21.59 11.92 1.38
C ASN A 238 -22.09 12.27 -0.02
N ILE A 239 -21.19 12.51 -0.97
CA ILE A 239 -21.58 12.85 -2.35
C ILE A 239 -21.63 11.59 -3.21
N LEU A 240 -20.54 10.81 -3.23
CA LEU A 240 -20.42 9.62 -4.08
C LEU A 240 -21.07 8.37 -3.47
N GLY A 241 -21.16 8.27 -2.15
CA GLY A 241 -21.74 7.10 -1.46
C GLY A 241 -20.92 5.81 -1.57
N GLU A 242 -19.70 5.86 -2.11
CA GLU A 242 -18.86 4.70 -2.37
C GLU A 242 -17.71 4.59 -1.35
N LYS A 243 -17.62 3.49 -0.60
CA LYS A 243 -16.60 3.34 0.46
C LYS A 243 -15.23 2.88 -0.05
N ARG A 244 -15.14 2.37 -1.28
CA ARG A 244 -13.91 1.81 -1.84
C ARG A 244 -12.84 2.89 -2.11
N PRO A 245 -13.15 4.03 -2.74
CA PRO A 245 -12.17 5.10 -2.93
C PRO A 245 -11.63 5.66 -1.60
N LEU A 246 -12.48 5.67 -0.55
CA LEU A 246 -12.11 6.18 0.76
C LEU A 246 -10.92 5.43 1.35
N MET A 247 -10.84 4.12 1.13
CA MET A 247 -9.73 3.30 1.62
C MET A 247 -8.38 3.72 1.03
N TYR A 248 -8.34 4.18 -0.22
CA TYR A 248 -7.10 4.69 -0.83
C TYR A 248 -6.70 6.04 -0.25
N TYR A 249 -7.64 6.95 0.00
CA TYR A 249 -7.35 8.24 0.63
C TYR A 249 -6.93 8.10 2.10
N LEU A 250 -7.60 7.23 2.87
CA LEU A 250 -7.20 6.91 4.25
C LEU A 250 -5.86 6.18 4.28
N GLY A 251 -5.64 5.25 3.36
CA GLY A 251 -4.34 4.58 3.18
C GLY A 251 -3.21 5.58 2.88
N ALA A 252 -3.44 6.52 1.96
CA ALA A 252 -2.48 7.57 1.63
C ALA A 252 -2.17 8.46 2.85
N LEU A 253 -3.18 8.83 3.63
CA LEU A 253 -3.02 9.60 4.87
C LEU A 253 -2.17 8.85 5.90
N VAL A 254 -2.48 7.57 6.16
CA VAL A 254 -1.74 6.74 7.12
C VAL A 254 -0.29 6.56 6.68
N VAL A 255 -0.05 6.28 5.40
CA VAL A 255 1.30 6.13 4.85
C VAL A 255 2.07 7.45 4.91
N PHE A 256 1.44 8.58 4.60
CA PHE A 256 2.06 9.91 4.71
C PHE A 256 2.41 10.27 6.16
N ILE A 257 1.51 10.03 7.12
CA ILE A 257 1.80 10.21 8.56
C ILE A 257 2.97 9.31 8.97
N GLY A 258 2.97 8.06 8.53
CA GLY A 258 4.09 7.13 8.72
C GLY A 258 5.40 7.67 8.16
N ALA A 259 5.36 8.30 6.99
CA ALA A 259 6.51 8.96 6.37
C ALA A 259 7.05 10.11 7.23
N GLN A 260 6.18 11.01 7.70
CA GLN A 260 6.58 12.13 8.56
C GLN A 260 7.12 11.66 9.91
N LEU A 261 6.50 10.63 10.51
CA LEU A 261 6.98 10.03 11.75
C LEU A 261 8.36 9.40 11.57
N ALA A 262 8.57 8.66 10.48
CA ALA A 262 9.87 8.10 10.14
C ALA A 262 10.92 9.20 9.94
N TYR A 263 10.56 10.24 9.18
CA TYR A 263 11.46 11.34 8.86
C TYR A 263 11.92 12.07 10.13
N LEU A 264 10.96 12.57 10.92
CA LEU A 264 11.20 13.48 12.04
C LEU A 264 11.70 12.81 13.33
N PHE A 265 11.41 11.51 13.54
CA PHE A 265 11.75 10.82 14.79
C PHE A 265 12.79 9.71 14.65
N LEU A 266 12.90 9.04 13.50
CA LEU A 266 13.78 7.87 13.36
C LEU A 266 15.19 8.21 12.84
N GLY A 267 15.46 9.46 12.44
CA GLY A 267 16.71 9.85 11.79
C GLY A 267 17.96 9.47 12.57
N THR A 268 18.04 9.84 13.85
CA THR A 268 19.20 9.53 14.70
C THR A 268 19.40 8.03 14.94
N ALA A 269 18.31 7.30 15.22
CA ALA A 269 18.36 5.87 15.50
C ALA A 269 18.81 5.05 14.29
N ILE A 270 18.28 5.37 13.10
CA ILE A 270 18.61 4.68 11.84
C ILE A 270 20.04 5.01 11.44
N CYS A 271 20.42 6.29 11.46
CA CYS A 271 21.77 6.70 11.10
C CYS A 271 22.84 6.09 12.01
N GLN A 272 22.62 6.05 13.34
CA GLN A 272 23.57 5.43 14.26
C GLN A 272 23.59 3.90 14.13
N GLY A 273 22.41 3.28 14.05
CA GLY A 273 22.29 1.82 13.93
C GLY A 273 22.88 1.24 12.63
N THR A 274 23.06 2.08 11.61
CA THR A 274 23.61 1.68 10.31
C THR A 274 25.03 2.21 10.07
N ASN A 275 25.72 2.66 11.12
CA ASN A 275 27.07 3.22 11.02
C ASN A 275 27.18 4.38 9.99
N ARG A 276 26.17 5.26 9.95
CA ARG A 276 26.07 6.41 9.03
C ARG A 276 25.95 6.02 7.54
N PHE A 277 25.46 4.82 7.25
CA PHE A 277 25.24 4.36 5.88
C PHE A 277 23.92 4.86 5.28
N ILE A 278 22.85 4.88 6.07
CA ILE A 278 21.51 5.35 5.65
C ILE A 278 20.87 6.20 6.75
N ASP A 279 19.94 7.09 6.38
CA ASP A 279 19.19 7.92 7.32
C ASP A 279 17.67 7.82 7.07
N SER A 280 16.87 8.60 7.80
CA SER A 280 15.40 8.54 7.66
C SER A 280 14.86 9.20 6.39
N ALA A 281 15.67 9.96 5.64
CA ALA A 281 15.21 10.71 4.48
C ALA A 281 14.73 9.80 3.36
N PHE A 282 15.49 8.76 2.99
CA PHE A 282 15.07 7.84 1.91
C PHE A 282 13.79 7.06 2.25
N ILE A 283 13.57 6.72 3.52
CA ILE A 283 12.35 6.04 3.99
C ILE A 283 11.15 6.98 3.85
N ALA A 284 11.34 8.26 4.22
CA ALA A 284 10.33 9.28 4.04
C ALA A 284 9.96 9.41 2.55
N THR A 285 10.97 9.55 1.68
CA THR A 285 10.80 9.62 0.22
C THR A 285 10.03 8.42 -0.34
N LEU A 286 10.36 7.21 0.09
CA LEU A 286 9.67 5.98 -0.32
C LEU A 286 8.19 6.00 0.09
N LEU A 287 7.91 6.34 1.35
CA LEU A 287 6.54 6.34 1.90
C LEU A 287 5.70 7.49 1.32
N GLU A 288 6.26 8.70 1.18
CA GLU A 288 5.61 9.83 0.52
C GLU A 288 5.25 9.49 -0.92
N THR A 289 6.17 8.87 -1.67
CA THR A 289 5.92 8.43 -3.05
C THR A 289 4.86 7.33 -3.11
N THR A 290 4.82 6.44 -2.11
CA THR A 290 3.75 5.44 -1.98
C THR A 290 2.40 6.11 -1.72
N ALA A 291 2.36 7.14 -0.87
CA ALA A 291 1.15 7.94 -0.65
C ALA A 291 0.68 8.62 -1.95
N MET A 292 1.60 9.16 -2.77
CA MET A 292 1.28 9.71 -4.09
C MET A 292 0.67 8.66 -5.04
N GLY A 293 1.18 7.42 -5.01
CA GLY A 293 0.59 6.30 -5.75
C GLY A 293 -0.82 5.94 -5.29
N LEU A 294 -1.08 5.96 -3.98
CA LEU A 294 -2.42 5.73 -3.43
C LEU A 294 -3.39 6.87 -3.77
N LEU A 295 -2.94 8.13 -3.75
CA LEU A 295 -3.73 9.27 -4.21
C LEU A 295 -4.09 9.14 -5.70
N PHE A 296 -3.14 8.70 -6.54
CA PHE A 296 -3.41 8.43 -7.96
C PHE A 296 -4.49 7.36 -8.15
N ILE A 297 -4.39 6.23 -7.42
CA ILE A 297 -5.39 5.16 -7.50
C ILE A 297 -6.75 5.63 -6.98
N GLY A 298 -6.77 6.38 -5.87
CA GLY A 298 -7.99 6.96 -5.30
C GLY A 298 -8.67 7.89 -6.29
N TRP A 299 -7.93 8.84 -6.86
CA TRP A 299 -8.43 9.75 -7.90
C TRP A 299 -8.96 8.98 -9.10
N ARG A 300 -8.18 8.06 -9.66
CA ARG A 300 -8.59 7.26 -10.80
C ARG A 300 -9.89 6.49 -10.53
N THR A 301 -10.06 5.97 -9.32
CA THR A 301 -11.27 5.21 -8.94
C THR A 301 -12.51 6.10 -8.88
N ILE A 302 -12.39 7.37 -8.48
CA ILE A 302 -13.54 8.30 -8.45
C ILE A 302 -13.82 8.96 -9.81
N THR A 303 -12.86 8.96 -10.75
CA THR A 303 -13.00 9.62 -12.06
C THR A 303 -13.21 8.67 -13.24
N GLU A 304 -12.81 7.41 -13.13
CA GLU A 304 -13.14 6.42 -14.16
C GLU A 304 -14.63 6.11 -14.05
N SER A 305 -15.44 6.62 -14.99
CA SER A 305 -16.85 6.24 -15.14
C SER A 305 -16.93 4.79 -15.64
N LYS A 306 -16.73 3.83 -14.73
CA LYS A 306 -17.19 2.45 -14.97
C LYS A 306 -18.68 2.40 -15.32
N TRP A 307 -19.42 3.46 -14.96
CA TRP A 307 -20.83 3.62 -15.22
C TRP A 307 -21.15 4.00 -16.67
N GLU A 308 -20.38 4.86 -17.35
CA GLU A 308 -20.73 5.30 -18.71
C GLU A 308 -20.24 4.32 -19.78
N ASP A 309 -19.07 3.71 -19.58
CA ASP A 309 -18.57 2.65 -20.48
C ASP A 309 -19.36 1.34 -20.32
N GLN A 310 -20.14 1.16 -19.26
CA GLN A 310 -21.08 0.04 -19.16
C GLN A 310 -22.48 0.43 -19.66
N VAL A 311 -22.95 1.66 -19.39
CA VAL A 311 -24.30 2.11 -19.81
C VAL A 311 -24.37 2.44 -21.31
N PHE A 312 -23.33 3.02 -21.92
CA PHE A 312 -23.34 3.37 -23.35
C PHE A 312 -23.35 2.11 -24.24
N PHE A 313 -22.59 1.07 -23.88
CA PHE A 313 -22.62 -0.21 -24.59
C PHE A 313 -23.92 -1.00 -24.38
N LEU A 314 -24.62 -0.81 -23.24
CA LEU A 314 -25.89 -1.46 -22.95
C LEU A 314 -27.11 -0.76 -23.58
N GLN A 315 -27.02 0.56 -23.84
CA GLN A 315 -28.14 1.35 -24.36
C GLN A 315 -28.13 1.49 -25.89
N GLU A 316 -26.96 1.45 -26.55
CA GLU A 316 -26.87 1.47 -28.02
C GLU A 316 -27.27 0.11 -28.65
N ASN A 317 -27.14 -1.00 -27.92
CA ASN A 317 -27.35 -2.36 -28.44
C ASN A 317 -28.57 -3.10 -27.86
N GLY A 318 -29.60 -2.41 -27.38
CA GLY A 318 -30.90 -3.04 -27.07
C GLY A 318 -30.78 -4.31 -26.21
N GLY A 319 -30.36 -4.17 -24.96
CA GLY A 319 -30.30 -5.27 -23.99
C GLY A 319 -28.94 -5.96 -23.89
N VAL A 320 -28.75 -6.74 -22.82
CA VAL A 320 -27.53 -7.52 -22.55
C VAL A 320 -27.43 -8.63 -23.61
N THR A 321 -26.64 -8.41 -24.66
CA THR A 321 -26.27 -9.46 -25.61
C THR A 321 -25.20 -10.33 -24.96
N LEU A 322 -25.63 -11.43 -24.33
CA LEU A 322 -24.70 -12.43 -23.81
C LEU A 322 -23.92 -13.05 -25.00
N PRO A 323 -22.59 -13.18 -24.92
CA PRO A 323 -21.81 -13.93 -25.90
C PRO A 323 -22.35 -15.36 -26.03
N ASP A 324 -22.15 -15.99 -27.19
CA ASP A 324 -22.57 -17.38 -27.41
C ASP A 324 -22.03 -18.27 -26.26
N PRO A 325 -22.92 -18.89 -25.45
CA PRO A 325 -22.53 -19.63 -24.25
C PRO A 325 -21.59 -20.80 -24.54
N VAL A 326 -21.53 -21.27 -25.80
CA VAL A 326 -20.62 -22.34 -26.24
C VAL A 326 -19.16 -21.84 -26.29
N THR A 327 -18.95 -20.60 -26.74
CA THR A 327 -17.61 -20.01 -26.98
C THR A 327 -17.20 -18.99 -25.92
N ALA A 328 -18.14 -18.56 -25.08
CA ALA A 328 -17.91 -17.58 -24.04
C ALA A 328 -16.78 -17.98 -23.06
N PRO A 329 -15.90 -17.05 -22.67
CA PRO A 329 -14.99 -17.24 -21.54
C PRO A 329 -15.76 -17.30 -20.21
N VAL A 330 -15.09 -17.72 -19.13
CA VAL A 330 -15.70 -17.74 -17.79
C VAL A 330 -16.04 -16.32 -17.34
N GLY A 331 -17.31 -16.09 -16.99
CA GLY A 331 -17.81 -14.83 -16.45
C GLY A 331 -19.03 -14.28 -17.22
N ILE A 332 -19.55 -13.14 -16.77
CA ILE A 332 -20.66 -12.43 -17.44
C ILE A 332 -20.11 -11.08 -17.89
N ASN A 333 -20.16 -10.82 -19.20
CA ASN A 333 -19.69 -9.58 -19.83
C ASN A 333 -18.29 -9.12 -19.36
N VAL A 334 -17.32 -10.03 -19.43
CA VAL A 334 -15.94 -9.75 -18.98
C VAL A 334 -15.21 -8.83 -19.95
N ASP A 335 -14.54 -7.78 -19.45
CA ASP A 335 -13.71 -6.87 -20.26
C ASP A 335 -12.63 -7.57 -21.08
N CYS A 336 -12.12 -8.69 -20.54
CA CYS A 336 -11.16 -9.58 -21.19
C CYS A 336 -11.29 -10.96 -20.53
N GLY A 337 -11.57 -11.98 -21.33
CA GLY A 337 -11.61 -13.38 -20.90
C GLY A 337 -10.76 -14.25 -21.82
N ILE A 338 -10.32 -15.40 -21.31
CA ILE A 338 -9.54 -16.38 -22.07
C ILE A 338 -10.52 -17.24 -22.88
N PRO A 339 -10.53 -17.16 -24.22
CA PRO A 339 -11.42 -17.96 -25.05
C PRO A 339 -11.06 -19.45 -24.96
N LYS A 340 -11.98 -20.32 -25.39
CA LYS A 340 -11.67 -21.74 -25.55
C LYS A 340 -10.66 -21.91 -26.70
N ALA A 341 -9.60 -22.67 -26.46
CA ALA A 341 -8.55 -22.96 -27.41
C ALA A 341 -8.89 -24.18 -28.29
N GLY A 342 -8.40 -24.20 -29.54
CA GLY A 342 -8.50 -25.33 -30.46
C GLY A 342 -9.95 -25.68 -30.84
N ASP A 343 -10.31 -26.96 -30.71
CA ASP A 343 -11.64 -27.53 -30.99
C ASP A 343 -12.78 -27.02 -30.07
N GLY A 344 -12.56 -25.91 -29.34
CA GLY A 344 -13.56 -25.32 -28.45
C GLY A 344 -13.81 -26.10 -27.16
N ARG A 345 -12.86 -26.95 -26.72
CA ARG A 345 -13.05 -27.85 -25.56
C ARG A 345 -12.38 -27.40 -24.27
N LEU A 346 -11.32 -26.59 -24.33
CA LEU A 346 -10.53 -26.17 -23.16
C LEU A 346 -10.25 -24.67 -23.21
N GLY A 347 -10.60 -23.93 -22.16
CA GLY A 347 -10.17 -22.54 -21.96
C GLY A 347 -9.28 -22.41 -20.74
N ASN A 348 -8.73 -21.22 -20.48
CA ASN A 348 -7.92 -20.92 -19.28
C ASN A 348 -6.88 -22.02 -18.90
N ILE A 349 -6.15 -22.51 -19.90
CA ILE A 349 -5.21 -23.63 -19.76
C ILE A 349 -4.13 -23.31 -18.72
N ALA A 350 -3.67 -22.06 -18.65
CA ALA A 350 -2.66 -21.62 -17.69
C ALA A 350 -3.13 -21.88 -16.24
N ASN A 351 -4.34 -21.46 -15.89
CA ASN A 351 -4.90 -21.69 -14.55
C ASN A 351 -5.07 -23.20 -14.26
N MET A 352 -5.52 -24.00 -15.23
CA MET A 352 -5.62 -25.46 -15.06
C MET A 352 -4.27 -26.11 -14.75
N VAL A 353 -3.22 -25.73 -15.48
CA VAL A 353 -1.87 -26.27 -15.28
C VAL A 353 -1.37 -25.93 -13.87
N VAL A 354 -1.54 -24.68 -13.44
CA VAL A 354 -1.16 -24.27 -12.07
C VAL A 354 -1.98 -24.98 -11.01
N CYS A 355 -3.29 -25.15 -11.21
CA CYS A 355 -4.12 -25.96 -10.31
C CYS A 355 -3.59 -27.40 -10.22
N GLY A 356 -3.22 -28.02 -11.35
CA GLY A 356 -2.64 -29.37 -11.38
C GLY A 356 -1.32 -29.48 -10.61
N VAL A 357 -0.41 -28.51 -10.77
CA VAL A 357 0.82 -28.44 -9.98
C VAL A 357 0.51 -28.24 -8.49
N SER A 358 -0.47 -27.38 -8.18
CA SER A 358 -0.89 -27.07 -6.81
C SER A 358 -1.52 -28.27 -6.11
N ILE A 359 -2.24 -29.12 -6.84
CA ILE A 359 -2.77 -30.40 -6.34
C ILE A 359 -1.62 -31.32 -5.91
N ILE A 360 -0.58 -31.45 -6.73
CA ILE A 360 0.59 -32.28 -6.40
C ILE A 360 1.30 -31.72 -5.16
N ILE A 361 1.56 -30.42 -5.12
CA ILE A 361 2.19 -29.76 -3.96
C ILE A 361 1.36 -29.99 -2.69
N THR A 362 0.05 -29.73 -2.76
CA THR A 362 -0.86 -29.89 -1.61
C THR A 362 -0.94 -31.34 -1.14
N ALA A 363 -0.96 -32.32 -2.05
CA ALA A 363 -0.92 -33.73 -1.70
C ALA A 363 0.39 -34.10 -0.98
N ILE A 364 1.53 -33.58 -1.43
CA ILE A 364 2.82 -33.76 -0.75
C ILE A 364 2.77 -33.15 0.67
N LEU A 365 2.23 -31.94 0.82
CA LEU A 365 2.08 -31.30 2.14
C LEU A 365 1.19 -32.12 3.08
N ILE A 366 0.06 -32.66 2.59
CA ILE A 366 -0.83 -33.54 3.36
C ILE A 366 -0.07 -34.77 3.86
N LEU A 367 0.73 -35.40 2.99
CA LEU A 367 1.56 -36.56 3.37
C LEU A 367 2.62 -36.18 4.41
N GLN A 368 3.27 -35.03 4.25
CA GLN A 368 4.27 -34.53 5.20
C GLN A 368 3.68 -34.25 6.58
N VAL A 369 2.54 -33.55 6.65
CA VAL A 369 1.81 -33.27 7.90
C VAL A 369 1.36 -34.58 8.56
N SER A 370 0.90 -35.56 7.78
CA SER A 370 0.42 -36.86 8.28
C SER A 370 1.53 -37.73 8.90
N ARG A 371 2.80 -37.52 8.50
CA ARG A 371 3.94 -38.29 9.04
C ARG A 371 4.39 -37.85 10.44
N ARG A 372 3.98 -36.67 10.92
CA ARG A 372 4.37 -36.14 12.24
C ARG A 372 3.54 -36.78 13.35
N ARG A 373 4.17 -37.35 14.39
CA ARG A 373 3.49 -38.16 15.42
C ARG A 373 2.93 -37.34 16.60
N ALA A 374 3.51 -36.19 16.93
CA ALA A 374 3.06 -35.31 18.02
C ALA A 374 3.20 -33.83 17.61
N ALA A 375 2.16 -33.24 17.02
CA ALA A 375 2.15 -31.82 16.65
C ALA A 375 0.73 -31.26 16.86
N VAL A 376 0.67 -30.10 17.53
CA VAL A 376 -0.60 -29.45 17.90
C VAL A 376 -1.39 -29.08 16.64
N GLY A 377 -2.67 -29.47 16.58
CA GLY A 377 -3.59 -29.12 15.49
C GLY A 377 -3.34 -29.88 14.19
N ARG A 378 -2.63 -31.02 14.23
CA ARG A 378 -2.29 -31.81 13.03
C ARG A 378 -3.53 -32.24 12.23
N VAL A 379 -4.59 -32.68 12.91
CA VAL A 379 -5.80 -33.22 12.25
C VAL A 379 -6.53 -32.10 11.54
N GLU A 380 -6.68 -30.95 12.21
CA GLU A 380 -7.33 -29.74 11.74
C GLU A 380 -6.56 -29.11 10.56
N LEU A 381 -5.23 -29.10 10.61
CA LEU A 381 -4.41 -28.62 9.49
C LEU A 381 -4.52 -29.56 8.28
N ARG A 382 -4.51 -30.87 8.51
CA ARG A 382 -4.71 -31.86 7.43
C ARG A 382 -6.07 -31.70 6.77
N SER A 383 -7.10 -31.42 7.54
CA SER A 383 -8.44 -31.15 7.03
C SER A 383 -8.52 -29.84 6.25
N LEU A 384 -7.84 -28.77 6.71
CA LEU A 384 -7.67 -27.53 5.93
C LEU A 384 -7.02 -27.81 4.57
N LEU A 385 -5.90 -28.54 4.56
CA LEU A 385 -5.19 -28.88 3.31
C LEU A 385 -6.04 -29.76 2.38
N SER A 386 -6.84 -30.67 2.95
CA SER A 386 -7.75 -31.52 2.19
C SER A 386 -8.89 -30.72 1.55
N ALA A 387 -9.41 -29.71 2.25
CA ALA A 387 -10.39 -28.78 1.69
C ALA A 387 -9.76 -27.93 0.57
N TYR A 388 -8.52 -27.46 0.74
CA TYR A 388 -7.78 -26.72 -0.30
C TYR A 388 -7.50 -27.59 -1.53
N LEU A 389 -7.15 -28.85 -1.33
CA LEU A 389 -6.99 -29.82 -2.43
C LEU A 389 -8.28 -29.97 -3.25
N LEU A 390 -9.42 -30.02 -2.56
CA LEU A 390 -10.73 -30.14 -3.20
C LEU A 390 -11.16 -28.85 -3.90
N THR A 391 -10.83 -27.65 -3.37
CA THR A 391 -11.08 -26.38 -4.08
C THR A 391 -10.27 -26.32 -5.36
N LEU A 392 -9.00 -26.74 -5.37
CA LEU A 392 -8.18 -26.78 -6.58
C LEU A 392 -8.77 -27.69 -7.67
N ALA A 393 -9.29 -28.87 -7.28
CA ALA A 393 -9.95 -29.78 -8.21
C ALA A 393 -11.22 -29.15 -8.83
N LEU A 394 -12.04 -28.49 -8.01
CA LEU A 394 -13.22 -27.77 -8.50
C LEU A 394 -12.85 -26.56 -9.35
N GLN A 395 -11.78 -25.84 -9.01
CA GLN A 395 -11.30 -24.68 -9.75
C GLN A 395 -10.89 -25.01 -11.18
N ILE A 396 -10.30 -26.19 -11.42
CA ILE A 396 -10.02 -26.67 -12.78
C ILE A 396 -11.30 -26.70 -13.63
N VAL A 397 -12.43 -27.10 -13.03
CA VAL A 397 -13.70 -27.24 -13.75
C VAL A 397 -14.43 -25.91 -13.84
N THR A 398 -14.55 -25.16 -12.74
CA THR A 398 -15.34 -23.92 -12.67
C THR A 398 -14.65 -22.74 -13.35
N ASN A 399 -13.32 -22.64 -13.24
CA ASN A 399 -12.55 -21.52 -13.82
C ASN A 399 -11.83 -21.90 -15.12
N GLY A 400 -11.85 -23.18 -15.51
CA GLY A 400 -11.20 -23.69 -16.71
C GLY A 400 -12.00 -23.57 -18.01
N SER A 401 -13.21 -22.99 -17.99
CA SER A 401 -14.07 -22.94 -19.20
C SER A 401 -14.28 -24.32 -19.85
N VAL A 402 -14.28 -25.40 -19.05
CA VAL A 402 -14.48 -26.79 -19.55
C VAL A 402 -15.95 -27.02 -19.88
N LEU A 403 -16.85 -26.40 -19.11
CA LEU A 403 -18.29 -26.50 -19.25
C LEU A 403 -18.85 -25.29 -19.99
N GLN A 404 -20.02 -25.47 -20.62
CA GLN A 404 -20.73 -24.38 -21.29
C GLN A 404 -21.22 -23.35 -20.27
N GLN A 405 -21.08 -22.06 -20.59
CA GLN A 405 -21.50 -20.98 -19.72
C GLN A 405 -23.02 -21.01 -19.52
N GLY A 406 -23.48 -20.89 -18.28
CA GLY A 406 -24.91 -20.98 -17.93
C GLY A 406 -25.50 -22.40 -17.88
N SER A 407 -24.69 -23.46 -18.11
CA SER A 407 -25.17 -24.84 -17.99
C SER A 407 -25.44 -25.24 -16.54
N THR A 408 -26.47 -26.06 -16.30
CA THR A 408 -26.82 -26.58 -14.96
C THR A 408 -25.63 -27.21 -14.22
N PRO A 409 -24.77 -28.05 -14.85
CA PRO A 409 -23.62 -28.63 -14.16
C PRO A 409 -22.60 -27.58 -13.71
N LEU A 410 -22.35 -26.53 -14.53
CA LEU A 410 -21.41 -25.47 -14.17
C LEU A 410 -21.93 -24.66 -12.98
N VAL A 411 -23.23 -24.32 -12.96
CA VAL A 411 -23.85 -23.58 -11.85
C VAL A 411 -23.75 -24.36 -10.55
N VAL A 412 -24.10 -25.65 -10.57
CA VAL A 412 -24.02 -26.52 -9.39
C VAL A 412 -22.58 -26.66 -8.89
N LEU A 413 -21.62 -26.94 -9.78
CA LEU A 413 -20.21 -27.07 -9.39
C LEU A 413 -19.61 -25.77 -8.88
N THR A 414 -20.00 -24.62 -9.45
CA THR A 414 -19.57 -23.30 -8.98
C THR A 414 -20.14 -23.01 -7.59
N ALA A 415 -21.39 -23.39 -7.32
CA ALA A 415 -21.99 -23.23 -6.00
C ALA A 415 -21.29 -24.11 -4.93
N ILE A 416 -20.96 -25.36 -5.27
CA ILE A 416 -20.18 -26.26 -4.40
C ILE A 416 -18.79 -25.68 -4.16
N HIS A 417 -18.15 -25.15 -5.21
CA HIS A 417 -16.83 -24.53 -5.09
C HIS A 417 -16.86 -23.29 -4.17
N ALA A 418 -17.81 -22.37 -4.37
CA ALA A 418 -17.96 -21.19 -3.52
C ALA A 418 -18.23 -21.56 -2.05
N ALA A 419 -19.07 -22.58 -1.81
CA ALA A 419 -19.32 -23.10 -0.48
C ALA A 419 -18.09 -23.69 0.19
N LEU A 420 -17.28 -24.42 -0.57
CA LEU A 420 -16.05 -25.00 -0.10
C LEU A 420 -15.00 -23.93 0.22
N VAL A 421 -14.91 -22.86 -0.58
CA VAL A 421 -14.06 -21.70 -0.29
C VAL A 421 -14.46 -21.04 1.03
N ALA A 422 -15.75 -20.78 1.26
CA ALA A 422 -16.21 -20.20 2.52
C ALA A 422 -15.86 -21.08 3.74
N ALA A 423 -16.04 -22.41 3.62
CA ALA A 423 -15.69 -23.37 4.65
C ALA A 423 -14.17 -23.51 4.86
N LEU A 424 -13.37 -23.41 3.80
CA LEU A 424 -11.90 -23.43 3.86
C LEU A 424 -11.38 -22.34 4.79
N PHE A 425 -11.93 -21.13 4.69
CA PHE A 425 -11.54 -19.99 5.52
C PHE A 425 -12.00 -20.12 6.98
N TRP A 426 -13.09 -20.84 7.25
CA TRP A 426 -13.43 -21.28 8.60
C TRP A 426 -12.37 -22.24 9.15
N PHE A 427 -11.98 -23.25 8.37
CA PHE A 427 -10.93 -24.19 8.77
C PHE A 427 -9.60 -23.47 9.04
N LEU A 428 -9.26 -22.45 8.25
CA LEU A 428 -8.07 -21.62 8.48
C LEU A 428 -8.16 -20.92 9.83
N LEU A 429 -9.24 -20.18 10.08
CA LEU A 429 -9.45 -19.47 11.35
C LEU A 429 -9.40 -20.42 12.54
N PHE A 430 -10.08 -21.56 12.44
CA PHE A 430 -10.16 -22.53 13.54
C PHE A 430 -8.81 -23.19 13.83
N ASN A 431 -7.95 -23.39 12.81
CA ASN A 431 -6.56 -23.80 13.06
C ASN A 431 -5.81 -22.79 13.95
N GLY A 432 -6.08 -21.49 13.80
CA GLY A 432 -5.54 -20.46 14.69
C GLY A 432 -6.12 -20.52 16.11
N ILE A 433 -7.40 -20.88 16.25
CA ILE A 433 -8.04 -21.09 17.56
C ILE A 433 -7.44 -22.30 18.27
N VAL A 434 -7.28 -23.43 17.58
CA VAL A 434 -6.68 -24.66 18.15
C VAL A 434 -5.23 -24.40 18.59
N ALA A 435 -4.49 -23.57 17.86
CA ALA A 435 -3.14 -23.17 18.25
C ALA A 435 -3.07 -22.40 19.58
N THR A 436 -4.18 -21.82 20.07
CA THR A 436 -4.23 -21.19 21.41
C THR A 436 -4.23 -22.20 22.55
N GLN A 437 -4.42 -23.49 22.26
CA GLN A 437 -4.55 -24.57 23.25
C GLN A 437 -5.69 -24.39 24.26
N VAL A 438 -6.63 -23.46 24.00
CA VAL A 438 -7.86 -23.32 24.80
C VAL A 438 -8.77 -24.53 24.61
N VAL A 439 -8.73 -25.15 23.43
CA VAL A 439 -9.42 -26.40 23.12
C VAL A 439 -8.36 -27.43 22.76
N GLU A 440 -8.46 -28.63 23.35
CA GLU A 440 -7.52 -29.71 23.14
C GLU A 440 -7.61 -30.25 21.71
N ASP A 441 -6.50 -30.21 20.97
CA ASP A 441 -6.43 -30.54 19.55
C ASP A 441 -6.68 -32.03 19.29
N GLY A 442 -7.31 -32.36 18.15
CA GLY A 442 -7.61 -33.75 17.80
C GLY A 442 -8.69 -34.44 18.67
N THR A 443 -9.20 -33.78 19.71
CA THR A 443 -10.33 -34.27 20.51
C THR A 443 -11.67 -33.97 19.85
N MET A 444 -12.73 -34.66 20.26
CA MET A 444 -14.09 -34.33 19.79
C MET A 444 -14.50 -32.89 20.13
N ALA A 445 -13.97 -32.31 21.21
CA ALA A 445 -14.24 -30.92 21.58
C ALA A 445 -13.68 -29.91 20.56
N SER A 446 -12.55 -30.23 19.90
CA SER A 446 -12.01 -29.45 18.78
C SER A 446 -12.71 -29.78 17.45
N LEU A 447 -12.88 -31.08 17.16
CA LEU A 447 -13.36 -31.54 15.85
C LEU A 447 -14.85 -31.24 15.60
N ILE A 448 -15.70 -31.27 16.62
CA ILE A 448 -17.13 -30.96 16.49
C ILE A 448 -17.36 -29.51 16.03
N PRO A 449 -16.83 -28.47 16.71
CA PRO A 449 -16.98 -27.10 16.22
C PRO A 449 -16.21 -26.85 14.92
N PHE A 450 -15.05 -27.50 14.70
CA PHE A 450 -14.33 -27.41 13.43
C PHE A 450 -15.19 -27.86 12.24
N PHE A 451 -15.66 -29.11 12.26
CA PHE A 451 -16.45 -29.67 11.16
C PHE A 451 -17.91 -29.22 11.17
N GLY A 452 -18.52 -29.07 12.34
CA GLY A 452 -19.93 -28.68 12.48
C GLY A 452 -20.18 -27.27 11.96
N LEU A 453 -19.40 -26.28 12.41
CA LEU A 453 -19.54 -24.91 11.91
C LEU A 453 -19.06 -24.79 10.45
N GLY A 454 -18.01 -25.53 10.07
CA GLY A 454 -17.58 -25.61 8.68
C GLY A 454 -18.66 -26.16 7.75
N PHE A 455 -19.38 -27.19 8.19
CA PHE A 455 -20.52 -27.77 7.46
C PHE A 455 -21.69 -26.79 7.37
N LEU A 456 -22.00 -26.07 8.45
CA LEU A 456 -23.06 -25.05 8.42
C LEU A 456 -22.73 -23.90 7.45
N ILE A 457 -21.48 -23.41 7.47
CA ILE A 457 -21.00 -22.38 6.53
C ILE A 457 -21.06 -22.92 5.10
N PHE A 458 -20.64 -24.17 4.88
CA PHE A 458 -20.73 -24.83 3.58
C PHE A 458 -22.18 -24.90 3.08
N VAL A 459 -23.11 -25.47 3.87
CA VAL A 459 -24.51 -25.63 3.47
C VAL A 459 -25.18 -24.27 3.25
N GLY A 460 -24.94 -23.29 4.12
CA GLY A 460 -25.49 -21.94 3.97
C GLY A 460 -25.00 -21.27 2.69
N THR A 461 -23.69 -21.30 2.43
CA THR A 461 -23.10 -20.71 1.22
C THR A 461 -23.53 -21.46 -0.04
N LEU A 462 -23.66 -22.79 0.03
CA LEU A 462 -24.14 -23.63 -1.07
C LEU A 462 -25.58 -23.27 -1.44
N TYR A 463 -26.46 -23.17 -0.44
CA TYR A 463 -27.85 -22.77 -0.65
C TYR A 463 -27.94 -21.38 -1.30
N ILE A 464 -27.24 -20.38 -0.75
CA ILE A 464 -27.24 -19.01 -1.29
C ILE A 464 -26.71 -18.99 -2.72
N SER A 465 -25.64 -19.74 -3.01
CA SER A 465 -25.01 -19.80 -4.33
C SER A 465 -25.92 -20.50 -5.36
N LEU A 466 -26.57 -21.59 -4.98
CA LEU A 466 -27.55 -22.29 -5.82
C LEU A 466 -28.77 -21.41 -6.09
N ASP A 467 -29.28 -20.71 -5.07
CA ASP A 467 -30.41 -19.80 -5.24
C ASP A 467 -30.05 -18.60 -6.13
N THR A 468 -28.81 -18.11 -6.04
CA THR A 468 -28.32 -17.06 -6.95
C THR A 468 -28.29 -17.53 -8.41
N GLY A 469 -27.90 -18.79 -8.63
CA GLY A 469 -27.76 -19.35 -9.98
C GLY A 469 -29.07 -19.84 -10.60
N PHE A 470 -30.00 -20.35 -9.79
CA PHE A 470 -31.26 -20.94 -10.27
C PHE A 470 -32.50 -20.12 -9.92
N SER A 471 -32.37 -19.09 -9.08
CA SER A 471 -33.47 -18.20 -8.72
C SER A 471 -34.68 -18.94 -8.14
N PHE A 472 -34.46 -19.93 -7.26
CA PHE A 472 -35.54 -20.68 -6.61
C PHE A 472 -36.38 -19.77 -5.70
N THR A 473 -35.77 -18.74 -5.13
CA THR A 473 -36.40 -17.65 -4.38
C THR A 473 -36.04 -16.29 -4.98
N SER A 474 -36.78 -15.25 -4.61
CA SER A 474 -36.47 -13.86 -4.97
C SER A 474 -35.52 -13.17 -3.98
N ALA A 475 -35.11 -13.84 -2.89
CA ALA A 475 -34.34 -13.21 -1.82
C ALA A 475 -32.90 -12.84 -2.23
N PHE A 476 -32.32 -13.61 -3.15
CA PHE A 476 -30.93 -13.49 -3.58
C PHE A 476 -30.78 -13.12 -5.07
N GLN A 477 -31.88 -12.73 -5.72
CA GLN A 477 -31.89 -12.29 -7.11
C GLN A 477 -31.36 -10.84 -7.22
N SER A 478 -30.62 -10.57 -8.30
CA SER A 478 -30.25 -9.20 -8.66
C SER A 478 -31.41 -8.53 -9.38
N ASP A 479 -31.88 -7.41 -8.86
CA ASP A 479 -32.89 -6.56 -9.49
C ASP A 479 -32.43 -5.09 -9.49
N PRO A 480 -32.10 -4.49 -10.65
CA PRO A 480 -32.13 -5.11 -11.99
C PRO A 480 -31.05 -6.21 -12.18
N PRO A 481 -31.24 -7.19 -13.09
CA PRO A 481 -30.27 -8.26 -13.33
C PRO A 481 -28.89 -7.77 -13.81
N SER A 482 -28.83 -6.58 -14.42
CA SER A 482 -27.59 -5.92 -14.86
C SER A 482 -26.61 -5.62 -13.72
N ASP A 483 -27.11 -5.48 -12.49
CA ASP A 483 -26.30 -5.06 -11.36
C ASP A 483 -25.48 -6.20 -10.76
N LEU A 484 -25.78 -7.46 -11.14
CA LEU A 484 -25.13 -8.68 -10.65
C LEU A 484 -24.97 -8.70 -9.11
N LYS A 485 -25.96 -8.14 -8.41
CA LYS A 485 -25.88 -7.83 -6.98
C LYS A 485 -26.35 -9.01 -6.15
N ASN A 486 -25.44 -9.57 -5.35
CA ASN A 486 -25.79 -10.44 -4.23
C ASN A 486 -24.86 -10.17 -3.03
N ILE A 487 -25.41 -9.51 -2.02
CA ILE A 487 -24.65 -9.08 -0.83
C ILE A 487 -24.20 -10.30 -0.01
N ALA A 488 -25.06 -11.29 0.18
CA ALA A 488 -24.73 -12.46 1.00
C ALA A 488 -23.61 -13.28 0.36
N LEU A 489 -23.69 -13.52 -0.94
CA LEU A 489 -22.66 -14.22 -1.69
C LEU A 489 -21.33 -13.45 -1.70
N PHE A 490 -21.37 -12.13 -1.87
CA PHE A 490 -20.19 -11.27 -1.79
C PHE A 490 -19.54 -11.30 -0.39
N VAL A 491 -20.35 -11.24 0.67
CA VAL A 491 -19.83 -11.35 2.04
C VAL A 491 -19.18 -12.70 2.27
N LEU A 492 -19.81 -13.81 1.87
CA LEU A 492 -19.30 -15.16 2.13
C LEU A 492 -18.07 -15.53 1.30
N THR A 493 -17.94 -15.01 0.08
CA THR A 493 -16.84 -15.36 -0.84
C THR A 493 -15.72 -14.32 -0.89
N SER A 494 -15.93 -13.10 -0.38
CA SER A 494 -14.92 -12.03 -0.39
C SER A 494 -14.62 -11.46 1.01
N VAL A 495 -15.64 -10.97 1.73
CA VAL A 495 -15.44 -10.30 3.03
C VAL A 495 -15.04 -11.29 4.12
N TRP A 496 -15.70 -12.44 4.19
CA TRP A 496 -15.45 -13.51 5.15
C TRP A 496 -14.03 -14.10 5.02
N PRO A 497 -13.55 -14.47 3.82
CA PRO A 497 -12.14 -14.80 3.61
C PRO A 497 -11.16 -13.73 4.09
N GLY A 498 -11.39 -12.46 3.74
CA GLY A 498 -10.53 -11.37 4.18
C GLY A 498 -10.48 -11.22 5.71
N ALA A 499 -11.64 -11.28 6.36
CA ALA A 499 -11.74 -11.16 7.82
C ALA A 499 -11.07 -12.35 8.54
N THR A 500 -11.30 -13.58 8.08
CA THR A 500 -10.71 -14.79 8.68
C THR A 500 -9.19 -14.81 8.57
N ILE A 501 -8.61 -14.35 7.46
CA ILE A 501 -7.16 -14.17 7.30
C ILE A 501 -6.60 -13.23 8.38
N ILE A 502 -7.26 -12.08 8.60
CA ILE A 502 -6.83 -11.09 9.60
C ILE A 502 -6.91 -11.68 11.01
N PHE A 503 -8.03 -12.31 11.36
CA PHE A 503 -8.20 -12.91 12.68
C PHE A 503 -7.23 -14.07 12.91
N TYR A 504 -7.01 -14.93 11.91
CA TYR A 504 -6.01 -15.98 11.96
C TYR A 504 -4.61 -15.41 12.21
N TYR A 505 -4.22 -14.36 11.49
CA TYR A 505 -2.94 -13.70 11.68
C TYR A 505 -2.78 -13.15 13.11
N ILE A 506 -3.80 -12.45 13.63
CA ILE A 506 -3.79 -11.92 14.99
C ILE A 506 -3.65 -13.05 16.02
N LEU A 507 -4.43 -14.12 15.89
CA LEU A 507 -4.38 -15.27 16.80
C LEU A 507 -3.01 -15.95 16.75
N MET A 508 -2.48 -16.24 15.57
CA MET A 508 -1.18 -16.90 15.42
C MET A 508 -0.04 -16.00 15.89
N ALA A 509 -0.08 -14.69 15.63
CA ALA A 509 0.90 -13.75 16.15
C ALA A 509 0.86 -13.70 17.68
N TYR A 510 -0.34 -13.70 18.28
CA TYR A 510 -0.52 -13.79 19.73
C TYR A 510 0.05 -15.10 20.29
N VAL A 511 -0.27 -16.25 19.69
CA VAL A 511 0.25 -17.56 20.12
C VAL A 511 1.78 -17.58 20.08
N ILE A 512 2.39 -17.16 18.97
CA ILE A 512 3.85 -17.17 18.78
C ILE A 512 4.54 -16.23 19.79
N THR A 513 4.03 -15.02 19.97
CA THR A 513 4.71 -13.99 20.77
C THR A 513 4.40 -14.07 22.26
N VAL A 514 3.18 -14.41 22.64
CA VAL A 514 2.69 -14.36 24.04
C VAL A 514 2.65 -15.76 24.66
N VAL A 515 2.04 -16.74 23.98
CA VAL A 515 1.86 -18.10 24.53
C VAL A 515 3.18 -18.86 24.53
N LEU A 516 3.84 -18.92 23.37
CA LEU A 516 5.12 -19.62 23.19
C LEU A 516 6.32 -18.81 23.67
N ARG A 517 6.13 -17.51 23.96
CA ARG A 517 7.15 -16.57 24.45
C ARG A 517 8.43 -16.58 23.62
N GLU A 518 8.32 -16.75 22.31
CA GLU A 518 9.47 -16.66 21.42
C GLU A 518 9.90 -15.18 21.31
N LYS A 519 10.79 -14.75 22.22
CA LYS A 519 11.19 -13.34 22.41
C LYS A 519 11.99 -12.73 21.25
N LYS A 520 12.29 -13.50 20.21
CA LYS A 520 12.92 -12.96 19.00
C LYS A 520 11.86 -12.09 18.31
N PRO A 521 12.12 -10.79 18.06
CA PRO A 521 11.15 -9.92 17.42
C PRO A 521 10.68 -10.53 16.08
N LEU A 522 9.45 -10.23 15.65
CA LEU A 522 8.80 -10.77 14.43
C LEU A 522 9.68 -10.71 13.17
N GLY A 523 10.75 -9.92 13.19
CA GLY A 523 11.74 -9.80 12.12
C GLY A 523 13.09 -10.50 12.32
N LYS A 524 13.34 -11.34 13.35
CA LYS A 524 14.64 -12.05 13.55
C LYS A 524 14.56 -13.57 13.76
N SER A 525 13.41 -14.13 14.17
CA SER A 525 13.15 -15.58 14.12
C SER A 525 12.50 -15.98 12.80
N ASN A 526 12.72 -17.21 12.35
CA ASN A 526 12.25 -17.72 11.06
C ASN A 526 10.71 -17.87 11.04
N SER A 527 10.11 -18.34 12.14
CA SER A 527 8.66 -18.61 12.26
C SER A 527 7.74 -17.38 12.01
N PRO A 528 7.87 -16.25 12.75
CA PRO A 528 6.99 -15.09 12.57
C PRO A 528 7.11 -14.41 11.19
N ARG A 529 8.28 -14.53 10.56
CA ARG A 529 8.51 -14.04 9.19
C ARG A 529 7.71 -14.85 8.18
N TYR A 530 7.69 -16.18 8.29
CA TYR A 530 6.93 -17.05 7.39
C TYR A 530 5.42 -16.80 7.49
N LEU A 531 4.89 -16.60 8.70
CA LEU A 531 3.49 -16.23 8.89
C LEU A 531 3.16 -14.92 8.18
N THR A 532 3.99 -13.88 8.37
CA THR A 532 3.77 -12.58 7.73
C THR A 532 3.85 -12.69 6.20
N ILE A 533 4.83 -13.45 5.68
CA ILE A 533 4.96 -13.72 4.25
C ILE A 533 3.72 -14.44 3.70
N ALA A 534 3.23 -15.48 4.38
CA ALA A 534 2.04 -16.21 3.96
C ALA A 534 0.83 -15.28 3.80
N ILE A 535 0.58 -14.42 4.79
CA ILE A 535 -0.56 -13.50 4.80
C ILE A 535 -0.42 -12.41 3.75
N VAL A 536 0.78 -11.83 3.57
CA VAL A 536 1.02 -10.83 2.52
C VAL A 536 0.84 -11.43 1.13
N ILE A 537 1.34 -12.65 0.89
CA ILE A 537 1.17 -13.35 -0.39
C ILE A 537 -0.30 -13.70 -0.63
N MET A 538 -1.02 -14.18 0.39
CA MET A 538 -2.46 -14.47 0.31
C MET A 538 -3.28 -13.20 0.03
N ALA A 539 -2.95 -12.07 0.66
CA ALA A 539 -3.61 -10.80 0.38
C ALA A 539 -3.29 -10.29 -1.04
N ALA A 540 -2.03 -10.42 -1.47
CA ALA A 540 -1.61 -10.07 -2.82
C ALA A 540 -2.33 -10.92 -3.88
N SER A 541 -2.59 -12.20 -3.62
CA SER A 541 -3.34 -13.07 -4.53
C SER A 541 -4.75 -12.53 -4.79
N GLN A 542 -5.48 -12.14 -3.74
CA GLN A 542 -6.82 -11.58 -3.86
C GLN A 542 -6.83 -10.23 -4.57
N VAL A 543 -5.87 -9.36 -4.26
CA VAL A 543 -5.72 -8.06 -4.92
C VAL A 543 -5.45 -8.25 -6.42
N ILE A 544 -4.58 -9.20 -6.79
CA ILE A 544 -4.29 -9.49 -8.21
C ILE A 544 -5.51 -10.09 -8.90
N TYR A 545 -6.21 -11.04 -8.27
CA TYR A 545 -7.43 -11.65 -8.79
C TYR A 545 -8.51 -10.59 -9.08
N MET A 546 -8.71 -9.64 -8.17
CA MET A 546 -9.77 -8.62 -8.30
C MET A 546 -9.38 -7.40 -9.14
N LEU A 547 -8.13 -6.93 -9.08
CA LEU A 547 -7.71 -5.65 -9.69
C LEU A 547 -6.92 -5.81 -10.99
N ALA A 548 -6.16 -6.89 -11.13
CA ALA A 548 -5.22 -7.06 -12.23
C ALA A 548 -5.71 -8.02 -13.32
N ASN A 549 -6.90 -8.63 -13.18
CA ASN A 549 -7.42 -9.61 -14.13
C ASN A 549 -7.48 -9.09 -15.58
N SER A 550 -8.18 -7.97 -15.82
CA SER A 550 -8.34 -7.37 -17.15
C SER A 550 -7.01 -6.88 -17.74
N PRO A 551 -6.16 -6.13 -17.00
CA PRO A 551 -4.81 -5.76 -17.46
C PRO A 551 -3.92 -6.96 -17.83
N LEU A 552 -3.88 -8.01 -17.00
CA LEU A 552 -3.07 -9.20 -17.25
C LEU A 552 -3.57 -9.98 -18.48
N CYS A 553 -4.87 -10.12 -18.62
CA CYS A 553 -5.50 -10.75 -19.79
C CYS A 553 -5.18 -10.00 -21.08
N LYS A 554 -5.30 -8.66 -21.08
CA LYS A 554 -5.02 -7.83 -22.27
C LYS A 554 -3.54 -7.87 -22.66
N VAL A 555 -2.63 -7.70 -21.69
CA VAL A 555 -1.17 -7.70 -21.95
C VAL A 555 -0.66 -9.08 -22.38
N SER A 556 -1.26 -10.16 -21.88
CA SER A 556 -0.89 -11.53 -22.25
C SER A 556 -1.48 -12.01 -23.58
N ASN A 557 -2.23 -11.15 -24.28
CA ASN A 557 -3.00 -11.52 -25.47
C ASN A 557 -3.95 -12.69 -25.22
N GLN A 558 -4.75 -12.59 -24.15
CA GLN A 558 -5.74 -13.60 -23.70
C GLN A 558 -5.16 -14.98 -23.40
N LYS A 559 -3.90 -15.06 -22.94
CA LYS A 559 -3.26 -16.33 -22.55
C LYS A 559 -3.30 -16.62 -21.05
N VAL A 560 -3.27 -15.57 -20.24
CA VAL A 560 -3.17 -15.64 -18.78
C VAL A 560 -4.06 -14.58 -18.16
N ASP A 561 -4.78 -14.93 -17.09
CA ASP A 561 -5.65 -14.04 -16.35
C ASP A 561 -5.21 -13.93 -14.87
N GLY A 562 -5.96 -13.18 -14.07
CA GLY A 562 -5.70 -13.02 -12.65
C GLY A 562 -5.82 -14.33 -11.86
N SER A 563 -6.65 -15.28 -12.31
CA SER A 563 -6.86 -16.58 -11.64
C SER A 563 -5.59 -17.43 -11.63
N PHE A 564 -4.81 -17.41 -12.72
CA PHE A 564 -3.52 -18.11 -12.79
C PHE A 564 -2.53 -17.62 -11.74
N ILE A 565 -2.33 -16.29 -11.65
CA ILE A 565 -1.38 -15.71 -10.67
C ILE A 565 -1.92 -15.90 -9.25
N ALA A 566 -3.22 -15.72 -9.04
CA ALA A 566 -3.84 -15.90 -7.73
C ALA A 566 -3.62 -17.31 -7.19
N THR A 567 -3.91 -18.35 -7.99
CA THR A 567 -3.72 -19.75 -7.60
C THR A 567 -2.27 -20.08 -7.25
N LEU A 568 -1.32 -19.54 -8.02
CA LEU A 568 0.10 -19.71 -7.74
C LEU A 568 0.46 -19.12 -6.37
N LEU A 569 0.05 -17.87 -6.12
CA LEU A 569 0.34 -17.18 -4.87
C LEU A 569 -0.39 -17.83 -3.67
N GLU A 570 -1.64 -18.26 -3.84
CA GLU A 570 -2.40 -18.99 -2.81
C GLU A 570 -1.69 -20.28 -2.42
N THR A 571 -1.18 -21.04 -3.39
CA THR A 571 -0.44 -22.28 -3.12
C THR A 571 0.88 -22.00 -2.41
N VAL A 572 1.60 -20.95 -2.82
CA VAL A 572 2.81 -20.50 -2.12
C VAL A 572 2.48 -20.07 -0.68
N ALA A 573 1.38 -19.36 -0.46
CA ALA A 573 0.93 -18.97 0.87
C ALA A 573 0.59 -20.19 1.74
N VAL A 574 -0.09 -21.20 1.19
CA VAL A 574 -0.37 -22.47 1.88
C VAL A 574 0.93 -23.20 2.27
N VAL A 575 1.94 -23.21 1.39
CA VAL A 575 3.27 -23.76 1.73
C VAL A 575 3.85 -23.03 2.94
N PHE A 576 3.83 -21.69 2.95
CA PHE A 576 4.33 -20.92 4.09
C PHE A 576 3.49 -21.11 5.36
N LEU A 577 2.18 -21.36 5.27
CA LEU A 577 1.35 -21.73 6.42
C LEU A 577 1.81 -23.07 7.02
N VAL A 578 2.09 -24.08 6.17
CA VAL A 578 2.59 -25.38 6.64
C VAL A 578 4.00 -25.26 7.23
N VAL A 579 4.88 -24.47 6.61
CA VAL A 579 6.22 -24.19 7.16
C VAL A 579 6.13 -23.48 8.51
N THR A 580 5.23 -22.50 8.63
CA THR A 580 4.99 -21.80 9.90
C THR A 580 4.52 -22.79 10.96
N TRP A 581 3.49 -23.59 10.67
CA TRP A 581 2.99 -24.62 11.58
C TRP A 581 4.09 -25.61 11.98
N SER A 582 4.89 -26.08 11.02
CA SER A 582 6.02 -26.97 11.26
C SER A 582 7.03 -26.35 12.23
N SER A 583 7.41 -25.09 12.00
CA SER A 583 8.41 -24.40 12.83
C SER A 583 7.93 -24.13 14.26
N VAL A 584 6.62 -23.99 14.46
CA VAL A 584 6.00 -23.74 15.77
C VAL A 584 5.76 -25.04 16.54
N THR A 585 5.71 -26.18 15.83
CA THR A 585 5.42 -27.50 16.41
C THR A 585 6.64 -28.42 16.50
N GLU A 586 7.82 -27.97 16.08
CA GLU A 586 9.05 -28.76 16.20
C GLU A 586 9.56 -28.77 17.66
N GLU A 587 9.74 -29.98 18.19
CA GLU A 587 10.48 -30.25 19.44
C GLU A 587 11.95 -29.86 19.24
N SER A 588 12.30 -28.59 19.51
CA SER A 588 13.68 -28.20 19.85
C SER A 588 13.75 -27.83 21.32
N TRP A 589 13.32 -28.78 22.16
CA TRP A 589 13.61 -28.78 23.59
C TRP A 589 14.43 -30.06 23.90
N GLY A 590 15.74 -30.09 23.62
CA GLY A 590 16.57 -31.17 24.18
C GLY A 590 17.95 -31.51 23.59
N ASP A 591 18.23 -31.39 22.30
CA ASP A 591 19.35 -32.16 21.72
C ASP A 591 20.71 -31.43 21.55
N GLU A 592 21.03 -30.46 22.42
CA GLU A 592 22.39 -29.87 22.48
C GLU A 592 23.03 -29.95 23.88
N SER A 593 22.75 -30.99 24.69
CA SER A 593 23.41 -31.13 26.00
C SER A 593 23.85 -32.54 26.41
N TYR A 594 23.95 -33.47 25.47
CA TYR A 594 24.69 -34.72 25.69
C TYR A 594 25.41 -35.12 24.41
N TYR A 595 26.66 -34.68 24.26
CA TYR A 595 27.85 -35.49 23.94
C TYR A 595 29.09 -34.61 23.94
#